data_AF-A0A2V6PDH6-F1
#
_entry.id   AF-A0A2V6PDH6-F1
#
_cell.length_a   1.000
_cell.length_b   1.000
_cell.length_c   1.000
_cell.angle_alpha   90.00
_cell.angle_beta   90.00
_cell.angle_gamma   90.00
#
_symmetry.space_group_name_H-M   'P 1'
#
loop_
_entity.id
_entity.type
_entity.pdbx_description
1 polymer ?
#
loop_
_entity_poly.entity_id
_entity_poly.type
_entity_poly.pdbx_seq_one_letter_code
_entity_poly.pdbx_strand_id
1 'polypeptide(L)'
;MQVTSLMSREQHDHHDHARADHEHEHIPVRLWQMVIGVIFVANSFLVEWLFEKGSLVAGLSAMLGAMTLGWPIVATAVKDLKRGILSINELVAIAVLAAFASGESQIGGYQTAGIIAFFMLLGELIETRTAAGARASIESLIKLTPTKARRIKRSGTGVPPVSDGQDARSTTSETEEEVAAKDLAVGDMIRIRPG
;
A
#
# COMPACT_ATOMS: atom_id res chain seq x y z
N MET A 1 -20.43 -54.88 20.20
CA MET A 1 -20.61 -54.15 18.93
C MET A 1 -19.45 -53.19 18.77
N GLN A 2 -18.50 -53.53 17.89
CA GLN A 2 -17.46 -52.62 17.45
C GLN A 2 -18.05 -51.76 16.32
N VAL A 3 -17.91 -50.45 16.40
CA VAL A 3 -18.21 -49.55 15.28
C VAL A 3 -17.00 -48.67 15.04
N THR A 4 -16.25 -49.06 14.03
CA THR A 4 -15.20 -48.28 13.37
C THR A 4 -15.84 -47.02 12.79
N SER A 5 -15.42 -45.85 13.24
CA SER A 5 -15.65 -44.59 12.52
C SER A 5 -14.29 -44.03 12.16
N LEU A 6 -13.95 -44.17 10.87
CA LEU A 6 -12.87 -43.47 10.22
C LEU A 6 -13.26 -41.99 10.17
N MET A 7 -12.83 -41.20 11.15
CA MET A 7 -12.75 -39.76 10.97
C MET A 7 -11.66 -39.51 9.93
N SER A 8 -12.15 -39.25 8.72
CA SER A 8 -11.44 -38.60 7.63
C SER A 8 -10.58 -37.48 8.21
N ARG A 9 -9.27 -37.66 8.06
CA ARG A 9 -8.27 -36.64 8.27
C ARG A 9 -8.43 -35.67 7.10
N GLU A 10 -9.37 -34.74 7.21
CA GLU A 10 -9.33 -33.53 6.38
C GLU A 10 -8.03 -32.82 6.72
N GLN A 11 -7.04 -33.07 5.85
CA GLN A 11 -5.93 -32.18 5.61
C GLN A 11 -6.54 -30.82 5.29
N HIS A 12 -6.59 -29.97 6.31
CA HIS A 12 -6.56 -28.53 6.11
C HIS A 12 -5.24 -28.23 5.41
N ASP A 13 -5.24 -28.37 4.08
CA ASP A 13 -4.33 -27.65 3.21
C ASP A 13 -4.64 -26.17 3.41
N HIS A 14 -3.97 -25.60 4.41
CA HIS A 14 -3.67 -24.19 4.42
C HIS A 14 -2.86 -23.93 3.15
N HIS A 15 -3.57 -23.66 2.06
CA HIS A 15 -3.06 -22.85 0.98
C HIS A 15 -2.66 -21.53 1.64
N ASP A 16 -1.39 -21.45 2.05
CA ASP A 16 -0.63 -20.24 2.08
C ASP A 16 -0.70 -19.69 0.65
N HIS A 17 -1.80 -18.99 0.36
CA HIS A 17 -1.77 -17.90 -0.57
C HIS A 17 -0.79 -16.91 0.03
N ALA A 18 0.50 -17.19 -0.22
CA ALA A 18 1.50 -16.17 -0.36
C ALA A 18 0.83 -15.10 -1.20
N ARG A 19 0.34 -14.07 -0.53
CA ARG A 19 0.30 -12.74 -1.08
C ARG A 19 1.75 -12.48 -1.44
N ALA A 20 2.13 -12.92 -2.64
CA ALA A 20 3.17 -12.24 -3.39
C ALA A 20 2.57 -10.86 -3.62
N ASP A 21 2.63 -10.03 -2.58
CA ASP A 21 2.57 -8.59 -2.74
C ASP A 21 3.67 -8.34 -3.75
N HIS A 22 3.24 -8.08 -4.99
CA HIS A 22 4.08 -7.76 -6.10
C HIS A 22 4.73 -6.41 -5.75
N GLU A 23 5.78 -6.46 -4.90
CA GLU A 23 6.58 -5.30 -4.52
C GLU A 23 7.35 -4.87 -5.75
N HIS A 24 6.69 -4.03 -6.53
CA HIS A 24 7.27 -3.33 -7.66
C HIS A 24 7.70 -1.95 -7.17
N GLU A 25 8.86 -1.47 -7.63
CA GLU A 25 9.32 -0.14 -7.26
C GLU A 25 8.33 0.87 -7.85
N HIS A 26 7.66 1.64 -7.00
CA HIS A 26 6.81 2.73 -7.45
C HIS A 26 7.68 3.75 -8.21
N ILE A 27 7.31 4.06 -9.44
CA ILE A 27 7.94 5.07 -10.27
C ILE A 27 7.80 6.42 -9.54
N PRO A 28 8.90 7.14 -9.28
CA PRO A 28 8.86 8.44 -8.65
C PRO A 28 8.34 9.49 -9.64
N VAL A 29 7.04 9.53 -9.88
CA VAL A 29 6.43 10.45 -10.84
C VAL A 29 6.22 11.82 -10.19
N ARG A 30 6.89 12.84 -10.72
CA ARG A 30 6.58 14.21 -10.34
C ARG A 30 5.40 14.68 -11.17
N LEU A 31 4.32 15.07 -10.51
CA LEU A 31 3.05 15.41 -11.16
C LEU A 31 3.21 16.49 -12.24
N TRP A 32 4.10 17.47 -12.04
CA TRP A 32 4.42 18.49 -13.04
C TRP A 32 5.09 17.93 -14.31
N GLN A 33 5.95 16.90 -14.18
CA GLN A 33 6.58 16.25 -15.35
C GLN A 33 5.54 15.52 -16.19
N MET A 34 4.59 14.82 -15.53
CA MET A 34 3.47 14.19 -16.21
C MET A 34 2.65 15.22 -16.99
N VAL A 35 2.30 16.34 -16.37
CA VAL A 35 1.53 17.41 -17.03
C VAL A 35 2.27 17.97 -18.24
N ILE A 36 3.58 18.28 -18.11
CA ILE A 36 4.39 18.76 -19.23
C ILE A 36 4.40 17.75 -20.38
N GLY A 37 4.64 16.47 -20.07
CA GLY A 37 4.67 15.42 -21.08
C GLY A 37 3.34 15.25 -21.81
N VAL A 38 2.23 15.28 -21.09
CA VAL A 38 0.87 15.24 -21.66
C VAL A 38 0.63 16.44 -22.57
N ILE A 39 1.05 17.65 -22.18
CA ILE A 39 0.90 18.85 -23.00
C ILE A 39 1.64 18.68 -24.34
N PHE A 40 2.86 18.15 -24.34
CA PHE A 40 3.63 17.90 -25.55
C PHE A 40 2.99 16.82 -26.45
N VAL A 41 2.51 15.72 -25.87
CA VAL A 41 1.80 14.68 -26.62
C VAL A 41 0.50 15.23 -27.21
N ALA A 42 -0.30 15.94 -26.42
CA ALA A 42 -1.55 16.55 -26.88
C ALA A 42 -1.32 17.61 -27.96
N ASN A 43 -0.26 18.40 -27.84
CA ASN A 43 0.13 19.38 -28.85
C ASN A 43 0.47 18.70 -30.18
N SER A 44 1.10 17.52 -30.16
CA SER A 44 1.36 16.75 -31.38
C SER A 44 0.08 16.41 -32.14
N PHE A 45 -0.92 15.85 -31.44
CA PHE A 45 -2.22 15.55 -32.03
C PHE A 45 -2.92 16.80 -32.57
N LEU A 46 -2.82 17.91 -31.83
CA LEU A 46 -3.45 19.18 -32.22
C LEU A 46 -2.82 19.76 -33.50
N VAL A 47 -1.50 19.70 -33.62
CA VAL A 47 -0.77 20.19 -34.80
C VAL A 47 -1.06 19.33 -36.02
N GLU A 48 -1.10 18.00 -35.87
CA GLU A 48 -1.45 17.08 -36.95
C GLU A 48 -2.90 17.28 -37.43
N TRP A 49 -3.81 17.60 -36.51
CA TRP A 49 -5.20 17.89 -36.84
C TRP A 49 -5.40 19.26 -37.53
N LEU A 50 -4.69 20.30 -37.11
CA LEU A 50 -4.86 21.65 -37.67
C LEU A 50 -4.04 21.92 -38.93
N PHE A 51 -2.87 21.28 -39.08
CA PHE A 51 -1.89 21.64 -40.11
C PHE A 51 -1.42 20.42 -40.90
N GLU A 52 -1.86 20.30 -42.16
CA GLU A 52 -1.48 19.22 -43.09
C GLU A 52 0.04 19.14 -43.37
N LYS A 53 0.79 20.24 -43.16
CA LYS A 53 2.26 20.31 -43.34
C LYS A 53 3.05 20.39 -42.02
N GLY A 54 2.39 20.28 -40.88
CA GLY A 54 2.99 20.41 -39.55
C GLY A 54 3.72 19.16 -39.03
N SER A 55 3.95 18.16 -39.88
CA SER A 55 4.36 16.80 -39.47
C SER A 55 5.65 16.76 -38.65
N LEU A 56 6.63 17.61 -38.96
CA LEU A 56 7.88 17.70 -38.19
C LEU A 56 7.67 18.28 -36.79
N VAL A 57 6.85 19.32 -36.66
CA VAL A 57 6.56 19.96 -35.37
C VAL A 57 5.75 19.00 -34.50
N ALA A 58 4.74 18.34 -35.09
CA ALA A 58 3.98 17.31 -34.40
C ALA A 58 4.88 16.15 -33.93
N GLY A 59 5.78 15.67 -34.79
CA GLY A 59 6.73 14.60 -34.44
C GLY A 59 7.68 14.97 -33.32
N LEU A 60 8.30 16.16 -33.39
CA LEU A 60 9.19 16.64 -32.33
C LEU A 60 8.45 16.84 -31.01
N SER A 61 7.23 17.39 -31.04
CA SER A 61 6.40 17.54 -29.85
C SER A 61 6.05 16.18 -29.24
N ALA A 62 5.63 15.20 -30.05
CA ALA A 62 5.35 13.85 -29.57
C ALA A 62 6.60 13.18 -29.00
N MET A 63 7.75 13.32 -29.65
CA MET A 63 9.01 12.75 -29.19
C MET A 63 9.41 13.30 -27.82
N LEU A 64 9.35 14.62 -27.64
CA LEU A 64 9.64 15.26 -26.35
C LEU A 64 8.65 14.82 -25.27
N GLY A 65 7.36 14.81 -25.58
CA GLY A 65 6.33 14.33 -24.66
C GLY A 65 6.55 12.87 -24.25
N ALA A 66 6.77 11.99 -25.22
CA ALA A 66 7.03 10.58 -24.98
C ALA A 66 8.35 10.32 -24.25
N MET A 67 9.41 11.10 -24.49
CA MET A 67 10.65 11.00 -23.71
C MET A 67 10.45 11.44 -22.27
N THR A 68 9.75 12.56 -22.04
CA THR A 68 9.49 13.07 -20.68
C THR A 68 8.64 12.10 -19.84
N LEU A 69 7.66 11.45 -20.46
CA LEU A 69 6.80 10.45 -19.81
C LEU A 69 7.45 9.06 -19.73
N GLY A 70 8.13 8.64 -20.79
CA GLY A 70 8.72 7.30 -20.89
C GLY A 70 10.01 7.13 -20.08
N TRP A 71 10.78 8.21 -19.87
CA TRP A 71 12.03 8.16 -19.10
C TRP A 71 11.88 7.55 -17.70
N PRO A 72 10.96 8.00 -16.83
CA PRO A 72 10.82 7.43 -15.49
C PRO A 72 10.37 5.95 -15.52
N ILE A 73 9.61 5.52 -16.54
CA ILE A 73 9.19 4.12 -16.73
C ILE A 73 10.41 3.25 -17.06
N VAL A 74 11.17 3.63 -18.10
CA VAL A 74 12.34 2.87 -18.53
C VAL A 74 13.41 2.85 -17.43
N ALA A 75 13.62 3.96 -16.72
CA ALA A 75 14.56 4.03 -15.62
C ALA A 75 14.19 3.07 -14.47
N THR A 76 12.90 2.94 -14.15
CA THR A 76 12.42 2.04 -13.09
C THR A 76 12.50 0.59 -13.53
N ALA A 77 12.01 0.26 -14.72
CA ALA A 77 12.12 -1.07 -15.31
C ALA A 77 13.57 -1.59 -15.38
N VAL A 78 14.53 -0.73 -15.74
CA VAL A 78 15.95 -1.11 -15.77
C VAL A 78 16.49 -1.39 -14.36
N LYS A 79 16.03 -0.67 -13.32
CA LYS A 79 16.43 -0.96 -11.94
C LYS A 79 15.84 -2.27 -11.45
N ASP A 80 14.57 -2.51 -11.72
CA ASP A 80 13.85 -3.72 -11.29
C ASP A 80 14.46 -4.97 -11.95
N LEU A 81 14.71 -4.88 -13.26
CA LEU A 81 15.41 -5.94 -14.01
C LEU A 81 16.82 -6.21 -13.46
N LYS A 82 17.57 -5.17 -13.06
CA LYS A 82 18.90 -5.34 -12.44
C LYS A 82 18.84 -6.03 -11.08
N ARG A 83 17.70 -5.97 -10.39
CA ARG A 83 17.46 -6.69 -9.12
C ARG A 83 16.94 -8.11 -9.34
N GLY A 84 16.68 -8.51 -10.59
CA GLY A 84 16.13 -9.81 -10.94
C GLY A 84 14.64 -9.95 -10.64
N ILE A 85 13.94 -8.82 -10.45
CA ILE A 85 12.48 -8.79 -10.26
C ILE A 85 11.87 -8.45 -11.62
N LEU A 86 10.84 -9.19 -12.03
CA LEU A 86 10.05 -8.86 -13.21
C LEU A 86 8.71 -8.30 -12.75
N SER A 87 8.43 -7.06 -13.14
CA SER A 87 7.21 -6.33 -12.82
C SER A 87 6.39 -5.96 -14.06
N ILE A 88 5.25 -5.32 -13.79
CA ILE A 88 4.43 -4.67 -14.81
C ILE A 88 5.19 -3.54 -15.52
N ASN A 89 6.12 -2.87 -14.84
CA ASN A 89 6.86 -1.73 -15.39
C ASN A 89 7.78 -2.13 -16.57
N GLU A 90 8.34 -3.34 -16.57
CA GLU A 90 9.21 -3.86 -17.63
C GLU A 90 8.43 -4.15 -18.90
N LEU A 91 7.26 -4.79 -18.78
CA LEU A 91 6.40 -5.05 -19.93
C LEU A 91 6.01 -3.75 -20.64
N VAL A 92 5.70 -2.71 -19.86
CA VAL A 92 5.39 -1.40 -20.40
C VAL A 92 6.60 -0.69 -20.96
N ALA A 93 7.76 -0.76 -20.29
CA ALA A 93 8.99 -0.19 -20.81
C ALA A 93 9.34 -0.79 -22.18
N ILE A 94 9.15 -2.11 -22.36
CA ILE A 94 9.34 -2.77 -23.66
C ILE A 94 8.33 -2.24 -24.68
N ALA A 95 7.05 -2.10 -24.32
CA ALA A 95 6.02 -1.56 -25.22
C ALA A 95 6.35 -0.12 -25.67
N VAL A 96 6.80 0.73 -24.74
CA VAL A 96 7.22 2.11 -25.03
C VAL A 96 8.44 2.10 -25.96
N LEU A 97 9.48 1.32 -25.67
CA LEU A 97 10.67 1.22 -26.53
C LEU A 97 10.35 0.66 -27.92
N ALA A 98 9.45 -0.32 -28.00
CA ALA A 98 8.98 -0.88 -29.27
C ALA A 98 8.21 0.16 -30.09
N ALA A 99 7.34 0.95 -29.46
CA ALA A 99 6.63 2.04 -30.12
C ALA A 99 7.58 3.16 -30.61
N PHE A 100 8.68 3.41 -29.90
CA PHE A 100 9.75 4.30 -30.38
C PHE A 100 10.51 3.72 -31.59
N ALA A 101 10.60 2.40 -31.69
CA ALA A 101 11.38 1.70 -32.71
C ALA A 101 10.58 1.26 -33.96
N SER A 102 9.24 1.28 -33.92
CA SER A 102 8.38 0.63 -34.91
C SER A 102 8.38 1.24 -36.34
N GLY A 103 8.97 2.42 -36.55
CA GLY A 103 9.41 2.89 -37.88
C GLY A 103 8.33 3.21 -38.94
N GLU A 104 7.06 2.81 -38.75
CA GLU A 104 5.99 2.95 -39.76
C GLU A 104 5.46 4.39 -39.92
N SER A 105 5.60 5.21 -38.88
CA SER A 105 5.56 6.68 -38.92
C SER A 105 6.13 7.16 -37.60
N GLN A 106 7.28 7.86 -37.62
CA GLN A 106 7.95 8.30 -36.39
C GLN A 106 6.99 9.11 -35.49
N ILE A 107 6.08 9.89 -36.09
CA ILE A 107 5.07 10.69 -35.38
C ILE A 107 4.10 9.78 -34.61
N GLY A 108 3.49 8.81 -35.30
CA GLY A 108 2.50 7.90 -34.69
C GLY A 108 3.11 7.00 -33.61
N GLY A 109 4.37 6.55 -33.82
CA GLY A 109 5.11 5.78 -32.82
C GLY A 109 5.35 6.57 -31.53
N TYR A 110 5.80 7.82 -31.63
CA TYR A 110 6.02 8.68 -30.46
C TYR A 110 4.71 9.06 -29.77
N GLN A 111 3.65 9.35 -30.52
CA GLN A 111 2.31 9.61 -29.96
C GLN A 111 1.80 8.40 -29.18
N THR A 112 1.92 7.20 -29.75
CA THR A 112 1.51 5.95 -29.11
C THR A 112 2.31 5.69 -27.84
N ALA A 113 3.64 5.83 -27.91
CA ALA A 113 4.53 5.70 -26.76
C ALA A 113 4.17 6.68 -25.64
N GLY A 114 3.88 7.94 -26.00
CA GLY A 114 3.47 8.99 -25.07
C GLY A 114 2.13 8.70 -24.39
N ILE A 115 1.12 8.21 -25.13
CA ILE A 115 -0.17 7.82 -24.57
C ILE A 115 -0.04 6.64 -23.61
N ILE A 116 0.67 5.59 -24.03
CA ILE A 116 0.90 4.41 -23.18
C ILE A 116 1.62 4.82 -21.89
N ALA A 117 2.68 5.62 -22.00
CA ALA A 117 3.43 6.10 -20.86
C ALA A 117 2.58 6.98 -19.93
N PHE A 118 1.73 7.86 -20.48
CA PHE A 118 0.82 8.68 -19.70
C PHE A 118 -0.14 7.82 -18.85
N PHE A 119 -0.84 6.87 -19.47
CA PHE A 119 -1.83 6.06 -18.75
C PHE A 119 -1.18 5.18 -17.70
N MET A 120 0.02 4.67 -17.95
CA MET A 120 0.76 3.88 -16.97
C MET A 120 1.16 4.71 -15.76
N LEU A 121 1.75 5.89 -15.97
CA LEU A 121 2.07 6.78 -14.87
C LEU A 121 0.83 7.27 -14.11
N LEU A 122 -0.30 7.45 -14.81
CA LEU A 122 -1.57 7.85 -14.19
C LEU A 122 -2.14 6.73 -13.31
N GLY A 123 -2.13 5.49 -13.80
CA GLY A 123 -2.56 4.33 -13.04
C GLY A 123 -1.74 4.17 -11.76
N GLU A 124 -0.43 4.30 -11.87
CA GLU A 124 0.47 4.21 -10.72
C GLU A 124 0.31 5.36 -9.71
N LEU A 125 0.04 6.57 -10.20
CA LEU A 125 -0.30 7.69 -9.33
C LEU A 125 -1.58 7.38 -8.52
N ILE A 126 -2.60 6.83 -9.17
CA ILE A 126 -3.86 6.44 -8.52
C ILE A 126 -3.60 5.32 -7.50
N GLU A 127 -2.83 4.31 -7.88
CA GLU A 127 -2.45 3.19 -7.02
C GLU A 127 -1.74 3.68 -5.75
N THR A 128 -0.70 4.52 -5.91
CA THR A 128 0.08 5.07 -4.80
C THR A 128 -0.80 5.91 -3.86
N ARG A 129 -1.69 6.75 -4.41
CA ARG A 129 -2.60 7.58 -3.61
C ARG A 129 -3.63 6.74 -2.85
N THR A 130 -4.16 5.70 -3.49
CA THR A 130 -5.13 4.80 -2.86
C THR A 130 -4.47 3.98 -1.76
N ALA A 131 -3.26 3.44 -2.00
CA ALA A 131 -2.49 2.70 -1.02
C ALA A 131 -2.10 3.57 0.20
N ALA A 132 -1.69 4.82 -0.03
CA ALA A 132 -1.41 5.76 1.04
C ALA A 132 -2.66 6.06 1.90
N GLY A 133 -3.82 6.23 1.28
CA GLY A 133 -5.09 6.43 1.98
C GLY A 133 -5.51 5.23 2.83
N ALA A 134 -5.33 4.02 2.30
CA ALA A 134 -5.59 2.78 3.03
C ALA A 134 -4.65 2.63 4.24
N ARG A 135 -3.34 2.87 4.05
CA ARG A 135 -2.34 2.84 5.13
C ARG A 135 -2.66 3.84 6.23
N ALA A 136 -3.01 5.08 5.88
CA ALA A 136 -3.39 6.11 6.86
C ALA A 136 -4.62 5.72 7.69
N SER A 137 -5.61 5.07 7.06
CA SER A 137 -6.80 4.57 7.75
C SER A 137 -6.45 3.47 8.77
N ILE A 138 -5.60 2.51 8.38
CA ILE A 138 -5.14 1.44 9.28
C ILE A 138 -4.31 2.01 10.42
N GLU A 139 -3.41 2.95 10.13
CA GLU A 139 -2.59 3.62 11.14
C GLU A 139 -3.46 4.35 12.17
N SER A 140 -4.56 4.98 11.73
CA SER A 140 -5.51 5.63 12.63
C SER A 140 -6.20 4.65 13.58
N LEU A 141 -6.51 3.42 13.11
CA LEU A 141 -7.11 2.38 13.93
C LEU A 141 -6.10 1.80 14.94
N ILE A 142 -4.86 1.58 14.51
CA ILE A 142 -3.79 1.10 15.41
C ILE A 142 -3.55 2.10 16.55
N LYS A 143 -3.59 3.41 16.26
CA LYS A 143 -3.45 4.47 17.27
C LYS A 143 -4.55 4.48 18.34
N LEU A 144 -5.72 3.92 18.06
CA LEU A 144 -6.80 3.78 19.05
C LEU A 144 -6.57 2.60 20.01
N THR A 145 -5.59 1.74 19.75
CA THR A 145 -5.29 0.60 20.63
C THR A 145 -4.57 1.09 21.89
N PRO A 146 -5.15 0.93 23.10
CA PRO A 146 -4.53 1.42 24.32
C PRO A 146 -3.22 0.68 24.60
N THR A 147 -2.13 1.41 24.78
CA THR A 147 -0.79 0.82 25.01
C THR A 147 -0.49 0.57 26.49
N LYS A 148 -1.27 1.16 27.39
CA LYS A 148 -1.09 1.11 28.84
C LYS A 148 -2.42 0.87 29.54
N ALA A 149 -2.35 0.23 30.69
CA ALA A 149 -3.50 -0.02 31.54
C ALA A 149 -3.13 0.16 33.01
N ARG A 150 -4.11 0.48 33.84
CA ARG A 150 -3.94 0.63 35.30
C ARG A 150 -4.49 -0.62 35.97
N ARG A 151 -3.62 -1.53 36.37
CA ARG A 151 -3.97 -2.76 37.07
C ARG A 151 -4.11 -2.50 38.56
N ILE A 152 -5.11 -3.11 39.18
CA ILE A 152 -5.35 -3.06 40.62
C ILE A 152 -4.67 -4.28 41.26
N LYS A 153 -3.67 -4.06 42.10
CA LYS A 153 -3.12 -5.11 42.98
C LYS A 153 -3.91 -5.10 44.28
N ARG A 154 -4.59 -6.21 44.58
CA ARG A 154 -5.20 -6.42 45.89
C ARG A 154 -4.10 -6.85 46.85
N SER A 155 -3.51 -5.91 47.59
CA SER A 155 -2.60 -6.24 48.69
C SER A 155 -3.43 -6.76 49.86
N GLY A 156 -3.61 -8.08 49.92
CA GLY A 156 -4.36 -8.74 50.98
C GLY A 156 -4.33 -10.24 50.83
N THR A 157 -3.19 -10.87 51.12
CA THR A 157 -3.17 -12.25 51.60
C THR A 157 -3.92 -12.28 52.92
N GLY A 158 -5.12 -12.82 52.91
CA GLY A 158 -5.90 -13.00 54.12
C GLY A 158 -7.22 -13.63 53.76
N VAL A 159 -7.32 -14.94 54.00
CA VAL A 159 -8.59 -15.61 54.26
C VAL A 159 -9.44 -14.67 55.12
N PRO A 160 -10.67 -14.29 54.71
CA PRO A 160 -11.50 -13.43 55.54
C PRO A 160 -11.72 -14.16 56.88
N PRO A 161 -11.36 -13.57 58.03
CA PRO A 161 -11.83 -14.10 59.30
C PRO A 161 -13.35 -13.98 59.27
N VAL A 162 -14.02 -15.10 59.51
CA VAL A 162 -15.43 -15.11 59.85
C VAL A 162 -15.54 -14.30 61.14
N SER A 163 -16.03 -13.08 61.06
CA SER A 163 -16.39 -12.29 62.24
C SER A 163 -17.72 -11.59 61.98
N ASP A 164 -18.67 -11.93 62.84
CA ASP A 164 -20.01 -11.38 62.93
C ASP A 164 -20.01 -9.85 62.90
N GLY A 165 -21.08 -9.32 62.31
CA GLY A 165 -21.18 -7.93 61.89
C GLY A 165 -20.84 -6.92 62.97
N GLN A 166 -20.05 -5.92 62.59
CA GLN A 166 -20.32 -4.49 62.74
C GLN A 166 -19.17 -3.73 62.03
N ASP A 167 -19.52 -2.77 61.16
CA ASP A 167 -18.64 -1.72 60.62
C ASP A 167 -17.46 -2.13 59.72
N ALA A 168 -17.75 -2.73 58.57
CA ALA A 168 -16.79 -2.93 57.49
C ALA A 168 -16.49 -1.63 56.72
N ARG A 169 -15.85 -0.65 57.36
CA ARG A 169 -15.06 0.35 56.62
C ARG A 169 -13.72 -0.31 56.27
N SER A 170 -13.77 -1.27 55.34
CA SER A 170 -12.62 -1.99 54.82
C SER A 170 -11.67 -1.02 54.13
N THR A 171 -10.63 -0.57 54.85
CA THR A 171 -9.41 -0.02 54.27
C THR A 171 -8.60 -1.16 53.63
N THR A 172 -9.17 -1.82 52.63
CA THR A 172 -8.40 -2.55 51.62
C THR A 172 -7.65 -1.49 50.84
N SER A 173 -6.35 -1.34 51.13
CA SER A 173 -5.47 -0.44 50.39
C SER A 173 -5.26 -1.00 48.99
N GLU A 174 -6.15 -0.65 48.06
CA GLU A 174 -6.03 -1.00 46.65
C GLU A 174 -4.89 -0.19 46.03
N THR A 175 -3.80 -0.85 45.69
CA THR A 175 -2.67 -0.22 45.01
C THR A 175 -2.84 -0.32 43.50
N GLU A 176 -2.76 0.81 42.83
CA GLU A 176 -2.84 0.89 41.36
C GLU A 176 -1.44 0.94 40.77
N GLU A 177 -1.19 0.12 39.75
CA GLU A 177 0.06 0.10 39.00
C GLU A 177 -0.22 0.32 37.51
N GLU A 178 0.52 1.23 36.89
CA GLU A 178 0.48 1.42 35.44
C GLU A 178 1.39 0.40 34.77
N VAL A 179 0.80 -0.48 33.97
CA VAL A 179 1.48 -1.55 33.24
C VAL A 179 1.25 -1.40 31.74
N ALA A 180 2.14 -1.96 30.91
CA ALA A 180 1.85 -2.02 29.48
C ALA A 180 0.65 -2.95 29.25
N ALA A 181 -0.22 -2.61 28.31
CA ALA A 181 -1.43 -3.40 28.05
C ALA A 181 -1.11 -4.86 27.67
N LYS A 182 0.05 -5.11 27.07
CA LYS A 182 0.58 -6.45 26.74
C LYS A 182 0.98 -7.31 27.95
N ASP A 183 1.20 -6.68 29.11
CA ASP A 183 1.64 -7.35 30.35
C ASP A 183 0.45 -7.71 31.26
N LEU A 184 -0.78 -7.45 30.80
CA LEU A 184 -2.02 -7.87 31.47
C LEU A 184 -2.34 -9.34 31.17
N ALA A 185 -2.77 -10.06 32.20
CA ALA A 185 -3.28 -11.42 32.06
C ALA A 185 -4.81 -11.46 32.13
N VAL A 186 -5.40 -12.52 31.56
CA VAL A 186 -6.84 -12.79 31.72
C VAL A 186 -7.15 -12.99 33.20
N GLY A 187 -8.04 -12.16 33.75
CA GLY A 187 -8.38 -12.14 35.18
C GLY A 187 -7.82 -10.94 35.96
N ASP A 188 -6.92 -10.15 35.37
CA ASP A 188 -6.45 -8.90 35.97
C ASP A 188 -7.61 -7.89 36.08
N MET A 189 -7.78 -7.28 37.27
CA MET A 189 -8.71 -6.17 37.44
C MET A 189 -8.05 -4.86 37.04
N ILE A 190 -8.69 -4.11 36.14
CA ILE A 190 -8.23 -2.80 35.68
C ILE A 190 -9.21 -1.70 36.10
N ARG A 191 -8.69 -0.51 36.42
CA ARG A 191 -9.52 0.67 36.68
C ARG A 191 -9.55 1.58 35.45
N ILE A 192 -10.74 1.79 34.90
CA ILE A 192 -11.00 2.76 33.83
C ILE A 192 -11.60 4.01 34.47
N ARG A 193 -11.00 5.18 34.19
CA ARG A 193 -11.58 6.47 34.60
C ARG A 193 -12.44 7.00 33.45
N PRO A 194 -13.51 7.75 33.73
CA PRO A 194 -14.23 8.47 32.69
C PRO A 194 -13.24 9.37 31.95
N GLY A 195 -13.21 9.23 30.62
CA GLY A 195 -12.39 10.02 29.70
C GLY A 195 -13.13 11.20 29.12
#